data_AF-A0A392UP60-F1
#
_entry.id   AF-A0A392UP60-F1
#
_cell.length_a   1.000
_cell.length_b   1.000
_cell.length_c   1.000
_cell.angle_alpha   90.00
_cell.angle_beta   90.00
_cell.angle_gamma   90.00
#
_symmetry.space_group_name_H-M   'P 1'
#
loop_
_entity.id
_entity.type
_entity.pdbx_description
1 polymer ?
#
loop_
_entity_poly.entity_id
_entity_poly.type
_entity_poly.pdbx_seq_one_letter_code
_entity_poly.pdbx_strand_id
1 'polypeptide(L)' 'MITWPLFAEQFLNEKLIVQVLKIGVRIGVEVGVDPMDTFKGEKVLVKKEDVKMAIE' A
#
# COMPACT_ATOMS: atom_id res chain seq x y z
N MET A 1 -5.61 10.06 -3.93
CA MET A 1 -5.73 9.02 -2.89
C MET A 1 -4.38 8.35 -2.71
N ILE A 2 -3.89 8.16 -1.48
CA ILE A 2 -2.68 7.37 -1.25
C ILE A 2 -3.10 5.91 -1.06
N THR A 3 -2.48 5.00 -1.79
CA THR A 3 -2.80 3.57 -1.77
C THR A 3 -1.79 2.82 -0.92
N TRP A 4 -2.32 2.11 0.09
CA TRP A 4 -1.57 1.27 1.02
C TRP A 4 -2.31 -0.07 1.16
N PRO A 5 -2.10 -1.00 0.22
CA PRO A 5 -2.71 -2.33 0.28
C PRO A 5 -2.03 -3.17 1.38
N LEU A 6 -2.82 -3.86 2.18
CA LEU A 6 -2.37 -4.80 3.21
C LEU A 6 -2.58 -6.25 2.74
N PHE A 7 -3.75 -6.56 2.18
CA PHE A 7 -4.09 -7.90 1.71
C PHE A 7 -5.23 -7.90 0.66
N ALA A 8 -5.44 -9.05 0.02
CA ALA A 8 -6.57 -9.38 -0.86
C ALA A 8 -6.86 -8.36 -1.98
N GLU A 9 -8.11 -7.91 -2.12
CA GLU A 9 -8.61 -7.12 -3.24
C GLU A 9 -8.01 -5.70 -3.30
N GLN A 10 -7.38 -5.23 -2.23
CA GLN A 10 -6.75 -3.91 -2.16
C GLN A 10 -5.66 -3.75 -3.23
N PHE A 11 -4.99 -4.83 -3.63
CA PHE A 11 -4.00 -4.82 -4.71
C PHE A 11 -4.63 -4.60 -6.10
N LEU A 12 -5.86 -5.10 -6.31
CA LEU A 12 -6.60 -4.85 -7.55
C LEU A 12 -7.12 -3.41 -7.57
N ASN A 13 -7.63 -2.93 -6.44
CA ASN A 13 -8.08 -1.55 -6.30
C ASN A 13 -6.91 -0.56 -6.49
N GLU A 14 -5.72 -0.86 -5.98
CA GLU A 14 -4.52 -0.06 -6.23
C GLU A 14 -4.24 0.07 -7.73
N LYS A 15 -4.22 -1.05 -8.47
CA LYS A 15 -3.99 -1.04 -9.92
C LYS A 15 -5.05 -0.23 -10.66
N LEU A 16 -6.32 -0.37 -10.29
CA LEU A 16 -7.41 0.42 -10.87
C LEU A 16 -7.19 1.93 -10.61
N ILE A 17 -6.90 2.31 -9.38
CA ILE A 17 -6.83 3.72 -8.95
C ILE A 17 -5.57 4.41 -9.51
N VAL A 18 -4.43 3.73 -9.47
CA VAL A 18 -3.13 4.29 -9.85
C VAL A 18 -2.87 4.13 -11.36
N GLN A 19 -3.06 2.94 -11.92
CA GLN A 19 -2.66 2.66 -13.31
C GLN A 19 -3.75 3.02 -14.32
N VAL A 20 -5.02 2.75 -13.99
CA VAL A 20 -6.14 2.97 -14.93
C VAL A 20 -6.71 4.37 -14.78
N LEU A 21 -7.19 4.71 -13.58
CA LEU A 21 -7.85 6.00 -13.30
C LEU A 21 -6.86 7.14 -13.11
N LYS A 22 -5.61 6.85 -12.73
CA LYS A 22 -4.54 7.83 -12.49
C LYS A 22 -4.90 8.93 -11.47
N ILE A 23 -5.69 8.57 -10.45
CA ILE A 23 -6.15 9.49 -9.39
C ILE A 23 -5.51 9.19 -8.02
N GLY A 24 -4.52 8.30 -7.97
CA GLY A 24 -3.85 7.92 -6.74
C GLY A 24 -2.36 7.69 -6.88
N VAL A 25 -1.69 7.69 -5.74
CA VAL A 25 -0.25 7.50 -5.57
C VAL A 25 0.00 6.22 -4.79
N ARG A 26 0.99 5.43 -5.21
CA ARG A 26 1.38 4.16 -4.60
C ARG A 26 2.50 4.37 -3.59
N ILE A 27 2.36 3.83 -2.38
CA ILE A 27 3.31 4.05 -1.28
C ILE A 27 4.44 3.00 -1.20
N GLY A 28 4.55 2.12 -2.21
CA GLY A 28 5.67 1.17 -2.35
C GLY A 28 5.45 -0.21 -1.73
N VAL A 29 4.22 -0.59 -1.36
CA VAL A 29 3.93 -1.95 -0.90
C VAL A 29 3.88 -2.91 -2.10
N GLU A 30 4.94 -3.70 -2.27
CA GLU A 30 5.06 -4.65 -3.40
C GLU A 30 4.67 -6.08 -3.06
N VAL A 31 4.68 -6.45 -1.78
CA VAL A 31 4.39 -7.81 -1.32
C VAL A 31 3.26 -7.75 -0.29
N GLY A 32 2.23 -8.56 -0.51
CA GLY A 32 1.14 -8.75 0.46
C GLY A 32 1.68 -9.24 1.80
N VAL A 33 1.11 -8.76 2.89
CA VAL A 33 1.42 -9.28 4.21
C VAL A 33 0.55 -10.50 4.45
N ASP A 34 1.13 -11.55 5.03
CA ASP A 34 0.30 -12.60 5.59
C ASP A 34 -0.56 -11.97 6.70
N PRO A 35 -1.88 -12.16 6.72
CA PRO A 35 -2.72 -11.60 7.76
C PRO A 35 -2.17 -11.90 9.17
N MET A 36 -1.57 -13.08 9.37
CA MET A 36 -0.99 -13.49 10.64
C MET A 36 0.19 -12.62 11.09
N ASP A 37 1.07 -12.21 10.15
CA ASP A 37 2.20 -11.31 10.43
C ASP A 37 1.73 -9.89 10.77
N THR A 38 0.59 -9.49 10.21
CA THR A 38 -0.03 -8.17 10.47
C THR A 38 -0.63 -8.13 11.88
N PHE A 39 -1.34 -9.18 12.29
CA PHE A 39 -1.94 -9.26 13.64
C PHE A 39 -0.91 -9.28 14.76
N LYS A 40 0.27 -9.85 14.52
CA LYS A 40 1.37 -9.87 15.49
C LYS A 40 2.21 -8.60 15.49
N GLY A 41 2.02 -7.70 14.51
CA GLY A 41 2.81 -6.48 14.37
C GLY A 41 4.27 -6.72 14.00
N GLU A 42 4.59 -7.91 13.46
CA GLU A 42 5.99 -8.33 13.22
C GLU A 42 6.58 -7.74 11.93
N LYS A 43 5.74 -7.21 11.02
CA LYS A 43 6.19 -6.69 9.72
C LYS A 43 5.77 -5.24 9.48
N VAL A 44 6.74 -4.33 9.54
CA VAL A 44 6.57 -2.93 9.13
C VAL A 44 6.86 -2.80 7.64
N LEU A 45 5.82 -2.48 6.85
CA LEU A 45 5.94 -2.33 5.40
C LEU A 45 6.21 -0.92 4.91
N VAL A 46 5.73 0.09 5.64
CA VAL A 46 5.76 1.49 5.22
C VAL A 46 6.33 2.30 6.37
N LYS A 47 7.34 3.11 6.06
CA LYS A 47 7.94 4.04 7.02
C LYS A 47 7.40 5.44 6.80
N LYS A 48 7.71 6.33 7.73
CA LYS A 48 7.27 7.74 7.67
C LYS A 48 7.82 8.45 6.43
N GLU A 49 9.00 8.05 5.98
CA GLU A 49 9.66 8.58 4.79
C GLU A 49 8.86 8.27 3.52
N ASP A 50 8.33 7.06 3.40
CA ASP A 50 7.51 6.63 2.25
C ASP A 50 6.20 7.44 2.16
N VAL A 51 5.61 7.76 3.33
CA VAL A 51 4.42 8.61 3.42
C VAL A 51 4.73 10.04 2.99
N LYS A 52 5.88 10.59 3.40
CA LYS A 52 6.29 11.95 3.00
C LYS A 52 6.50 12.03 1.49
N MET A 53 7.20 11.06 0.90
CA MET A 53 7.44 10.99 -0.53
C MET A 53 6.14 10.87 -1.35
N ALA A 54 5.08 10.32 -0.77
CA ALA A 54 3.78 10.22 -1.45
C ALA A 54 2.90 11.49 -1.32
N ILE A 55 3.27 12.45 -0.47
CA ILE A 55 2.52 13.69 -0.22
C ILE A 55 3.18 14.91 -0.89
N GLU A 56 4.53 14.92 -0.98
CA GLU A 56 5.29 15.92 -1.74
C GLU A 56 5.10 15.80 -3.25
#